data_AF-A0A2E1EUU1-F1
#
_entry.id   AF-A0A2E1EUU1-F1
#
_cell.length_a   1.000
_cell.length_b   1.000
_cell.length_c   1.000
_cell.angle_alpha   90.00
_cell.angle_beta   90.00
_cell.angle_gamma   90.00
#
_symmetry.space_group_name_H-M   'P 1'
#
loop_
_entity.id
_entity.type
_entity.pdbx_description
1 polymer ?
#
loop_
_entity_poly.entity_id
_entity_poly.type
_entity_poly.pdbx_seq_one_letter_code
_entity_poly.pdbx_strand_id
1 'polypeptide(L)'
;MKITDIETFRLVTPLEKPFAWSQYWTNIRTVGIVKITTDEGIIGWGEGCEGSSEHVVNDVLKPILMGQDPLNRIGLWEKMFHSLYNRNEVVGFGGSAISAIDIALWDIAGKHLNVPIHTLLGGKVRDKIAVYATGLYYTEEEFSNIEFLLSEARSYTEAGFLGMKTKIGRLPIEKDVARVKALRDEIGYDLKLMVD
;
A
#
# COMPACT_ATOMS: atom_id res chain seq x y z
N MET A 1 -5.67 -25.99 -12.38
CA MET A 1 -5.78 -25.18 -11.16
C MET A 1 -7.14 -24.52 -11.03
N LYS A 2 -7.71 -24.53 -9.82
CA LYS A 2 -8.96 -23.87 -9.45
C LYS A 2 -8.82 -23.18 -8.10
N ILE A 3 -9.53 -22.06 -7.94
CA ILE A 3 -9.67 -21.38 -6.64
C ILE A 3 -10.58 -22.22 -5.72
N THR A 4 -10.07 -22.61 -4.55
CA THR A 4 -10.79 -23.41 -3.55
C THR A 4 -11.17 -22.63 -2.31
N ASP A 5 -10.51 -21.50 -2.04
CA ASP A 5 -10.92 -20.58 -0.98
C ASP A 5 -10.37 -19.16 -1.19
N ILE A 6 -11.06 -18.19 -0.60
CA ILE A 6 -10.64 -16.79 -0.51
C ILE A 6 -10.90 -16.32 0.92
N GLU A 7 -9.85 -15.94 1.63
CA GLU A 7 -9.89 -15.48 3.02
C GLU A 7 -9.46 -14.01 3.08
N THR A 8 -10.10 -13.24 3.96
CA THR A 8 -9.77 -11.85 4.24
C THR A 8 -9.24 -11.72 5.66
N PHE A 9 -8.21 -10.89 5.85
CA PHE A 9 -7.60 -10.63 7.14
C PHE A 9 -7.52 -9.13 7.37
N ARG A 10 -8.18 -8.66 8.43
CA ARG A 10 -8.05 -7.30 8.91
C ARG A 10 -7.03 -7.27 10.04
N LEU A 11 -5.85 -6.72 9.75
CA LEU A 11 -4.79 -6.53 10.73
C LEU A 11 -4.93 -5.13 11.32
N VAL A 12 -4.98 -5.03 12.65
CA VAL A 12 -5.01 -3.75 13.37
C VAL A 12 -3.91 -3.74 14.40
N THR A 13 -3.11 -2.68 14.42
CA THR A 13 -1.99 -2.54 15.35
C THR A 13 -1.98 -1.15 15.97
N PRO A 14 -2.02 -1.03 17.31
CA PRO A 14 -1.80 0.25 17.97
C PRO A 14 -0.35 0.70 17.79
N LEU A 15 -0.17 1.99 17.59
CA LEU A 15 1.13 2.61 17.45
C LEU A 15 1.67 3.01 18.82
N GLU A 16 2.94 2.73 19.06
CA GLU A 16 3.66 3.25 20.23
C GLU A 16 3.66 4.78 20.23
N LYS A 17 3.88 5.39 19.05
CA LYS A 17 3.88 6.83 18.84
C LYS A 17 2.78 7.23 17.85
N PRO A 18 1.73 7.94 18.31
CA PRO A 18 0.78 8.58 17.42
C PRO A 18 1.45 9.65 16.56
N PHE A 19 0.97 9.81 15.34
CA PHE A 19 1.43 10.87 14.44
C PHE A 19 0.26 11.33 13.55
N ALA A 20 0.44 12.44 12.83
CA ALA A 20 -0.54 13.01 11.92
C ALA A 20 0.03 13.39 10.55
N TRP A 21 -0.88 13.50 9.59
CA TRP A 21 -0.74 14.30 8.37
C TRP A 21 -1.84 15.37 8.35
N SER A 22 -1.93 16.17 7.28
CA SER A 22 -2.89 17.28 7.16
C SER A 22 -4.32 16.94 7.60
N GLN A 23 -4.80 15.73 7.30
CA GLN A 23 -6.20 15.37 7.50
C GLN A 23 -6.54 14.97 8.96
N TYR A 24 -5.74 14.13 9.62
CA TYR A 24 -6.02 13.65 10.98
C TYR A 24 -4.81 13.05 11.70
N TRP A 25 -4.98 12.84 13.00
CA TRP A 25 -4.08 12.06 13.86
C TRP A 25 -4.48 10.59 13.87
N THR A 26 -3.50 9.70 13.84
CA THR A 26 -3.73 8.27 14.05
C THR A 26 -2.80 7.72 15.12
N ASN A 27 -3.36 6.83 15.94
CA ASN A 27 -2.64 6.00 16.90
C ASN A 27 -2.76 4.51 16.55
N ILE A 28 -3.29 4.19 15.36
CA ILE A 28 -3.43 2.82 14.87
C ILE A 28 -2.97 2.70 13.41
N ARG A 29 -2.63 1.47 13.03
CA ARG A 29 -2.53 1.04 11.65
C ARG A 29 -3.52 -0.06 11.39
N THR A 30 -4.13 0.01 10.21
CA THR A 30 -4.94 -1.07 9.68
C THR A 30 -4.32 -1.49 8.35
N VAL A 31 -4.35 -2.79 8.05
CA VAL A 31 -4.05 -3.34 6.73
C VAL A 31 -5.07 -4.43 6.44
N GLY A 32 -5.55 -4.47 5.20
CA GLY A 32 -6.49 -5.48 4.71
C GLY A 32 -5.84 -6.41 3.70
N ILE A 33 -5.71 -7.68 4.06
CA ILE A 33 -5.03 -8.71 3.27
C ILE A 33 -6.03 -9.73 2.74
N VAL A 34 -5.81 -10.21 1.51
CA VAL A 34 -6.52 -11.33 0.91
C VAL A 34 -5.56 -12.49 0.70
N LYS A 35 -6.04 -13.69 1.01
CA LYS A 35 -5.37 -14.96 0.70
C LYS A 35 -6.26 -15.78 -0.21
N ILE A 36 -5.72 -16.25 -1.33
CA ILE A 36 -6.42 -17.15 -2.25
C ILE A 36 -5.73 -18.51 -2.22
N THR A 37 -6.50 -19.56 -1.96
CA THR A 37 -6.01 -20.94 -1.94
C THR A 37 -6.51 -21.68 -3.19
N THR A 38 -5.65 -22.50 -3.78
CA THR A 38 -5.96 -23.32 -4.96
C THR A 38 -6.02 -24.82 -4.66
N ASP A 39 -6.64 -25.59 -5.56
CA ASP A 39 -6.70 -27.06 -5.50
C ASP A 39 -5.33 -27.75 -5.67
N GLU A 40 -4.35 -27.04 -6.20
CA GLU A 40 -2.96 -27.50 -6.32
C GLU A 40 -2.08 -27.08 -5.13
N GLY A 41 -2.68 -26.49 -4.08
CA GLY A 41 -1.97 -26.07 -2.86
C GLY A 41 -1.19 -24.77 -2.97
N ILE A 42 -1.19 -24.10 -4.13
CA ILE A 42 -0.61 -22.77 -4.30
C ILE A 42 -1.49 -21.74 -3.59
N ILE A 43 -0.83 -20.83 -2.86
CA ILE A 43 -1.47 -19.73 -2.14
C ILE A 43 -0.96 -18.40 -2.69
N GLY A 44 -1.89 -17.52 -3.03
CA GLY A 44 -1.63 -16.12 -3.41
C GLY A 44 -1.99 -15.15 -2.31
N TRP A 45 -1.19 -14.09 -2.16
CA TRP A 45 -1.43 -13.01 -1.21
C TRP A 45 -1.56 -11.67 -1.92
N GLY A 46 -2.50 -10.85 -1.46
CA GLY A 46 -2.67 -9.47 -1.95
C GLY A 46 -3.17 -8.52 -0.88
N GLU A 47 -3.02 -7.23 -1.14
CA GLU A 47 -3.31 -6.14 -0.20
C GLU A 47 -4.23 -5.10 -0.85
N GLY A 48 -5.07 -4.46 -0.04
CA GLY A 48 -6.03 -3.44 -0.48
C GLY A 48 -7.43 -3.64 0.09
N CYS A 49 -7.65 -4.68 0.89
CA CYS A 49 -8.97 -5.03 1.39
C CYS A 49 -9.33 -4.32 2.71
N GLU A 50 -8.99 -3.04 2.86
CA GLU A 50 -9.27 -2.29 4.09
C GLU A 50 -10.73 -1.80 4.17
N GLY A 51 -11.21 -1.64 5.41
CA GLY A 51 -12.54 -1.11 5.69
C GLY A 51 -13.65 -1.94 5.07
N SER A 52 -14.57 -1.30 4.35
CA SER A 52 -15.72 -1.98 3.74
C SER A 52 -15.35 -2.86 2.55
N SER A 53 -14.10 -2.84 2.08
CA SER A 53 -13.64 -3.69 0.97
C SER A 53 -13.75 -5.18 1.31
N GLU A 54 -13.64 -5.54 2.60
CA GLU A 54 -13.80 -6.92 3.09
C GLU A 54 -15.15 -7.52 2.73
N HIS A 55 -16.23 -6.74 2.89
CA HIS A 55 -17.58 -7.18 2.53
C HIS A 55 -17.70 -7.38 1.02
N VAL A 56 -17.08 -6.52 0.22
CA VAL A 56 -17.07 -6.68 -1.24
C VAL A 56 -16.37 -7.98 -1.65
N VAL A 57 -15.22 -8.29 -1.03
CA VAL A 57 -14.52 -9.55 -1.28
C VAL A 57 -15.38 -10.74 -0.88
N ASN A 58 -15.90 -10.77 0.35
CA ASN A 58 -16.58 -11.95 0.90
C ASN A 58 -17.97 -12.19 0.28
N ASP A 59 -18.76 -11.13 0.09
CA ASP A 59 -20.18 -11.25 -0.24
C ASP A 59 -20.45 -11.14 -1.75
N VAL A 60 -19.54 -10.51 -2.50
CA VAL A 60 -19.75 -10.23 -3.94
C VAL A 60 -18.74 -10.96 -4.81
N LEU A 61 -17.45 -10.78 -4.55
CA LEU A 61 -16.40 -11.29 -5.43
C LEU A 61 -16.09 -12.77 -5.19
N LYS A 62 -16.01 -13.23 -3.94
CA LYS A 62 -15.73 -14.63 -3.63
C LYS A 62 -16.72 -15.58 -4.33
N PRO A 63 -18.06 -15.41 -4.24
CA PRO A 63 -19.02 -16.32 -4.88
C PRO A 63 -18.81 -16.51 -6.39
N ILE A 64 -18.35 -15.47 -7.10
CA ILE A 64 -18.14 -15.54 -8.56
C ILE A 64 -16.75 -16.05 -8.94
N LEU A 65 -15.81 -16.13 -8.01
CA LEU A 65 -14.43 -16.57 -8.24
C LEU A 65 -14.17 -18.03 -7.84
N MET A 66 -14.98 -18.59 -6.94
CA MET A 66 -14.84 -19.99 -6.52
C MET A 66 -14.87 -20.94 -7.72
N GLY A 67 -13.94 -21.90 -7.74
CA GLY A 67 -13.81 -22.91 -8.80
C GLY A 67 -13.28 -22.40 -10.13
N GLN A 68 -13.00 -21.11 -10.28
CA GLN A 68 -12.40 -20.54 -11.49
C GLN A 68 -10.90 -20.83 -11.55
N ASP A 69 -10.34 -20.81 -12.77
CA ASP A 69 -8.90 -20.88 -13.00
C ASP A 69 -8.23 -19.55 -12.63
N PRO A 70 -7.34 -19.50 -11.60
CA PRO A 70 -6.68 -18.28 -11.18
C PRO A 70 -5.71 -17.71 -12.23
N LEU A 71 -5.32 -18.51 -13.25
CA LEU A 71 -4.44 -18.05 -14.32
C LEU A 71 -5.16 -17.19 -15.37
N ASN A 72 -6.51 -17.26 -15.43
CA ASN A 72 -7.33 -16.41 -16.30
C ASN A 72 -7.50 -14.99 -15.73
N ARG A 73 -6.40 -14.34 -15.35
CA ARG A 73 -6.40 -13.08 -14.57
C ARG A 73 -7.24 -11.97 -15.20
N ILE A 74 -7.10 -11.73 -16.50
CA ILE A 74 -7.87 -10.70 -17.21
C ILE A 74 -9.36 -11.03 -17.22
N GLY A 75 -9.73 -12.28 -17.51
CA GLY A 75 -11.12 -12.70 -17.48
C GLY A 75 -11.74 -12.58 -16.08
N LEU A 76 -10.99 -12.91 -15.02
CA LEU A 76 -11.44 -12.73 -13.65
C LEU A 76 -11.56 -11.25 -13.28
N TRP A 77 -10.62 -10.41 -13.71
CA TRP A 77 -10.68 -8.97 -13.51
C TRP A 77 -11.93 -8.35 -14.15
N GLU A 78 -12.21 -8.68 -15.42
CA GLU A 78 -13.43 -8.20 -16.11
C GLU A 78 -14.70 -8.69 -15.41
N LYS A 79 -14.72 -9.96 -14.97
CA LYS A 79 -15.85 -10.54 -14.23
C LYS A 79 -16.11 -9.77 -12.94
N MET A 80 -15.06 -9.47 -12.16
CA MET A 80 -15.18 -8.70 -10.92
C MET A 80 -15.64 -7.27 -11.22
N PHE A 81 -15.00 -6.59 -12.18
CA PHE A 81 -15.35 -5.23 -12.57
C PHE A 81 -16.83 -5.11 -12.96
N HIS A 82 -17.31 -5.98 -13.86
CA HIS A 82 -18.70 -5.96 -14.32
C HIS A 82 -19.70 -6.29 -13.20
N SER A 83 -19.32 -7.13 -12.23
CA SER A 83 -20.20 -7.45 -11.08
C SER A 83 -20.48 -6.25 -10.19
N LEU A 84 -19.55 -5.28 -10.14
CA LEU A 84 -19.64 -4.07 -9.32
C LEU A 84 -20.11 -2.83 -10.12
N TYR A 85 -20.00 -2.85 -11.45
CA TYR A 85 -20.18 -1.67 -12.30
C TYR A 85 -21.58 -1.06 -12.16
N ASN A 86 -22.64 -1.85 -12.39
CA ASN A 86 -24.01 -1.36 -12.31
C ASN A 86 -24.46 -0.97 -10.89
N ARG A 87 -23.69 -1.37 -9.87
CA ARG A 87 -23.92 -0.99 -8.47
C ARG A 87 -23.22 0.31 -8.09
N ASN A 88 -22.42 0.89 -8.99
CA ASN A 88 -21.52 2.02 -8.73
C ASN A 88 -20.51 1.74 -7.59
N GLU A 89 -20.14 0.47 -7.41
CA GLU A 89 -19.23 0.03 -6.33
C GLU A 89 -17.79 -0.15 -6.81
N VAL A 90 -17.54 -0.05 -8.12
CA VAL A 90 -16.21 -0.26 -8.73
C VAL A 90 -15.15 0.71 -8.19
N VAL A 91 -15.54 1.91 -7.79
CA VAL A 91 -14.61 2.92 -7.25
C VAL A 91 -14.53 2.82 -5.72
N GLY A 92 -13.44 3.29 -5.14
CA GLY A 92 -13.23 3.20 -3.69
C GLY A 92 -13.09 1.74 -3.24
N PHE A 93 -13.95 1.29 -2.32
CA PHE A 93 -13.84 -0.03 -1.69
C PHE A 93 -13.90 -1.20 -2.68
N GLY A 94 -14.72 -1.15 -3.73
CA GLY A 94 -14.77 -2.25 -4.70
C GLY A 94 -13.53 -2.32 -5.59
N GLY A 95 -12.97 -1.17 -5.98
CA GLY A 95 -11.70 -1.12 -6.71
C GLY A 95 -10.54 -1.62 -5.84
N SER A 96 -10.57 -1.29 -4.55
CA SER A 96 -9.62 -1.78 -3.55
C SER A 96 -9.71 -3.30 -3.36
N ALA A 97 -10.94 -3.85 -3.30
CA ALA A 97 -11.20 -5.29 -3.25
C ALA A 97 -10.72 -6.03 -4.52
N ILE A 98 -11.01 -5.48 -5.71
CA ILE A 98 -10.50 -6.00 -6.99
C ILE A 98 -8.98 -6.04 -6.98
N SER A 99 -8.33 -4.95 -6.53
CA SER A 99 -6.87 -4.85 -6.50
C SER A 99 -6.24 -5.90 -5.58
N ALA A 100 -6.80 -6.11 -4.39
CA ALA A 100 -6.29 -7.11 -3.45
C ALA A 100 -6.38 -8.54 -4.03
N ILE A 101 -7.47 -8.87 -4.71
CA ILE A 101 -7.63 -10.16 -5.39
C ILE A 101 -6.67 -10.27 -6.58
N ASP A 102 -6.57 -9.23 -7.43
CA ASP A 102 -5.69 -9.24 -8.60
C ASP A 102 -4.22 -9.48 -8.22
N ILE A 103 -3.72 -8.79 -7.17
CA ILE A 103 -2.37 -8.99 -6.66
C ILE A 103 -2.16 -10.45 -6.22
N ALA A 104 -3.12 -11.04 -5.51
CA ALA A 104 -3.05 -12.45 -5.09
C ALA A 104 -3.05 -13.42 -6.29
N LEU A 105 -3.81 -13.12 -7.35
CA LEU A 105 -3.81 -13.91 -8.58
C LEU A 105 -2.47 -13.79 -9.34
N TRP A 106 -1.83 -12.62 -9.34
CA TRP A 106 -0.48 -12.45 -9.88
C TRP A 106 0.57 -13.22 -9.08
N ASP A 107 0.46 -13.24 -7.76
CA ASP A 107 1.32 -14.03 -6.87
C ASP A 107 1.16 -15.54 -7.15
N ILE A 108 -0.07 -16.05 -7.31
CA ILE A 108 -0.33 -17.43 -7.75
C ILE A 108 0.33 -17.71 -9.11
N ALA A 109 0.15 -16.83 -10.09
CA ALA A 109 0.71 -17.03 -11.42
C ALA A 109 2.24 -17.08 -11.41
N GLY A 110 2.89 -16.19 -10.64
CA GLY A 110 4.34 -16.21 -10.45
C GLY A 110 4.83 -17.51 -9.80
N LYS A 111 4.15 -17.95 -8.74
CA LYS A 111 4.46 -19.21 -8.04
C LYS A 111 4.24 -20.44 -8.91
N HIS A 112 3.12 -20.51 -9.63
CA HIS A 112 2.80 -21.62 -10.54
C HIS A 112 3.85 -21.78 -11.64
N LEU A 113 4.30 -20.67 -12.22
CA LEU A 113 5.31 -20.66 -13.28
C LEU A 113 6.75 -20.63 -12.73
N ASN A 114 6.92 -20.58 -11.41
CA ASN A 114 8.20 -20.44 -10.73
C ASN A 114 9.08 -19.30 -11.27
N VAL A 115 8.46 -18.14 -11.50
CA VAL A 115 9.14 -16.92 -11.96
C VAL A 115 8.68 -15.70 -11.17
N PRO A 116 9.52 -14.67 -10.99
CA PRO A 116 9.08 -13.43 -10.36
C PRO A 116 8.05 -12.72 -11.25
N ILE A 117 7.07 -12.04 -10.63
CA ILE A 117 5.94 -11.37 -11.32
C ILE A 117 6.43 -10.41 -12.42
N HIS A 118 7.52 -9.69 -12.21
CA HIS A 118 8.07 -8.77 -13.23
C HIS A 118 8.45 -9.48 -14.54
N THR A 119 8.73 -10.79 -14.52
CA THR A 119 8.97 -11.58 -15.74
C THR A 119 7.67 -11.74 -16.53
N LEU A 120 6.57 -12.00 -15.83
CA LEU A 120 5.24 -12.10 -16.43
C LEU A 120 4.73 -10.75 -16.96
N LEU A 121 5.18 -9.64 -16.39
CA LEU A 121 4.91 -8.28 -16.85
C LEU A 121 5.73 -7.85 -18.09
N GLY A 122 6.51 -8.75 -18.68
CA GLY A 122 7.33 -8.48 -19.87
C GLY A 122 8.84 -8.43 -19.63
N GLY A 123 9.30 -8.77 -18.42
CA GLY A 123 10.71 -8.84 -18.09
C GLY A 123 11.24 -7.62 -17.34
N LYS A 124 12.38 -7.80 -16.65
CA LYS A 124 13.06 -6.69 -15.98
C LYS A 124 13.71 -5.77 -17.02
N VAL A 125 13.58 -4.46 -16.81
CA VAL A 125 14.27 -3.43 -17.61
C VAL A 125 15.38 -2.72 -16.81
N ARG A 126 15.55 -3.11 -15.54
CA ARG A 126 16.54 -2.59 -14.59
C ARG A 126 16.74 -3.60 -13.47
N ASP A 127 17.94 -3.62 -12.88
CA ASP A 127 18.27 -4.51 -11.77
C ASP A 127 17.95 -3.91 -10.40
N LYS A 128 17.79 -2.58 -10.32
CA LYS A 128 17.52 -1.83 -9.09
C LYS A 128 16.54 -0.71 -9.37
N ILE A 129 15.77 -0.34 -8.35
CA ILE A 129 14.88 0.81 -8.35
C ILE A 129 15.33 1.80 -7.27
N ALA A 130 15.20 3.09 -7.56
CA ALA A 130 15.38 4.11 -6.53
C ALA A 130 14.17 4.08 -5.58
N VAL A 131 14.44 4.06 -4.29
CA VAL A 131 13.43 4.16 -3.23
C VAL A 131 13.63 5.43 -2.44
N TYR A 132 12.54 5.96 -1.89
CA TYR A 132 12.54 7.15 -1.06
C TYR A 132 11.80 6.87 0.25
N ALA A 133 12.18 7.55 1.32
CA ALA A 133 11.52 7.41 2.62
C ALA A 133 10.28 8.32 2.69
N THR A 134 9.11 7.75 2.96
CA THR A 134 7.96 8.55 3.40
C THR A 134 7.91 8.50 4.91
N GLY A 135 8.00 9.66 5.54
CA GLY A 135 8.09 9.80 7.00
C GLY A 135 7.87 11.26 7.37
N LEU A 136 8.57 11.73 8.40
CA LEU A 136 8.63 13.16 8.74
C LEU A 136 7.22 13.73 8.94
N TYR A 137 6.41 12.93 9.64
CA TYR A 137 5.03 13.23 9.98
C TYR A 137 4.97 14.20 11.16
N TYR A 138 3.79 14.79 11.36
CA TYR A 138 3.53 15.58 12.57
C TYR A 138 3.47 14.67 13.79
N THR A 139 4.23 15.00 14.83
CA THR A 139 4.25 14.28 16.12
C THR A 139 4.29 15.28 17.26
N GLU A 140 3.80 14.89 18.44
CA GLU A 140 3.90 15.75 19.63
C GLU A 140 5.36 16.03 20.01
N GLU A 141 6.24 15.05 19.79
CA GLU A 141 7.69 15.18 20.02
C GLU A 141 8.30 16.25 19.11
N GLU A 142 8.04 16.25 17.80
CA GLU A 142 8.58 17.28 16.90
C GLU A 142 8.09 18.69 17.23
N PHE A 143 6.87 18.81 17.76
CA PHE A 143 6.32 20.10 18.18
C PHE A 143 6.99 20.65 19.44
N SER A 144 7.43 19.76 20.33
CA SER A 144 8.21 20.13 21.50
C SER A 144 9.67 20.47 21.15
N ASN A 145 10.23 19.76 20.18
CA ASN A 145 11.60 19.93 19.73
C ASN A 145 11.78 19.45 18.29
N ILE A 146 12.12 20.37 17.38
CA ILE A 146 12.32 20.08 15.95
C ILE A 146 13.43 19.04 15.71
N GLU A 147 14.36 18.85 16.66
CA GLU A 147 15.42 17.83 16.53
C GLU A 147 14.87 16.41 16.37
N PHE A 148 13.67 16.09 16.86
CA PHE A 148 13.07 14.77 16.60
C PHE A 148 12.85 14.57 15.10
N LEU A 149 12.30 15.58 14.41
CA LEU A 149 12.11 15.58 12.96
C LEU A 149 13.44 15.51 12.20
N LEU A 150 14.43 16.30 12.62
CA LEU A 150 15.74 16.35 11.95
C LEU A 150 16.53 15.05 12.16
N SER A 151 16.44 14.43 13.34
CA SER A 151 17.05 13.13 13.63
C SER A 151 16.44 12.01 12.78
N GLU A 152 15.13 12.03 12.55
CA GLU A 152 14.46 11.10 11.64
C GLU A 152 14.98 11.28 10.21
N ALA A 153 15.12 12.53 9.73
CA ALA A 153 15.65 12.83 8.40
C ALA A 153 17.12 12.38 8.22
N ARG A 154 17.95 12.55 9.25
CA ARG A 154 19.33 12.01 9.29
C ARG A 154 19.32 10.50 9.17
N SER A 155 18.44 9.80 9.90
CA SER A 155 18.35 8.34 9.84
C SER A 155 18.03 7.82 8.43
N TYR A 156 17.22 8.55 7.65
CA TYR A 156 16.95 8.20 6.25
C TYR A 156 18.16 8.40 5.35
N THR A 157 18.95 9.45 5.61
CA THR A 157 20.19 9.69 4.88
C THR A 157 21.22 8.60 5.17
N GLU A 158 21.40 8.24 6.44
CA GLU A 158 22.30 7.17 6.89
C GLU A 158 21.89 5.80 6.33
N ALA A 159 20.58 5.54 6.21
CA ALA A 159 20.05 4.33 5.58
C ALA A 159 20.23 4.30 4.04
N GLY A 160 20.71 5.38 3.42
CA GLY A 160 21.02 5.45 2.00
C GLY A 160 19.83 5.77 1.09
N PHE A 161 18.74 6.33 1.62
CA PHE A 161 17.62 6.76 0.78
C PHE A 161 18.04 7.94 -0.12
N LEU A 162 17.66 7.88 -1.40
CA LEU A 162 17.97 8.92 -2.38
C LEU A 162 17.01 10.12 -2.34
N GLY A 163 15.98 10.01 -1.50
CA GLY A 163 15.04 11.08 -1.24
C GLY A 163 14.13 10.75 -0.07
N MET A 164 13.41 11.78 0.38
CA MET A 164 12.44 11.67 1.44
C MET A 164 11.22 12.58 1.17
N LYS A 165 10.09 12.24 1.78
CA LYS A 165 8.84 12.99 1.64
C LYS A 165 8.28 13.33 3.03
N THR A 166 8.11 14.62 3.29
CA THR A 166 7.53 15.16 4.54
C THR A 166 6.08 15.60 4.35
N LYS A 167 5.33 15.66 5.46
CA LYS A 167 3.94 16.11 5.47
C LYS A 167 3.83 17.62 5.63
N ILE A 168 2.93 18.23 4.87
CA ILE A 168 2.56 19.65 4.97
C ILE A 168 1.03 19.80 5.11
N GLY A 169 0.56 21.03 5.34
CA GLY A 169 -0.86 21.38 5.27
C GLY A 169 -1.65 21.15 6.57
N ARG A 170 -0.97 20.85 7.69
CA ARG A 170 -1.61 20.81 9.02
C ARG A 170 -1.37 22.08 9.84
N LEU A 171 -0.24 22.73 9.63
CA LEU A 171 0.13 23.94 10.38
C LEU A 171 -0.17 25.18 9.52
N PRO A 172 -0.22 26.38 10.12
CA PRO A 172 -0.14 27.62 9.35
C PRO A 172 1.02 27.56 8.36
N ILE A 173 0.80 28.07 7.15
CA ILE A 173 1.72 27.91 6.02
C ILE A 173 3.16 28.33 6.36
N GLU A 174 3.34 29.38 7.15
CA GLU A 174 4.65 29.88 7.56
C GLU A 174 5.40 28.85 8.42
N LYS A 175 4.68 28.08 9.25
CA LYS A 175 5.27 27.02 10.08
C LYS A 175 5.66 25.80 9.26
N ASP A 176 4.82 25.40 8.30
CA ASP A 176 5.17 24.29 7.41
C ASP A 176 6.34 24.65 6.49
N VAL A 177 6.38 25.89 5.97
CA VAL A 177 7.53 26.40 5.21
C VAL A 177 8.80 26.38 6.07
N ALA A 178 8.73 26.78 7.34
CA ALA A 178 9.86 26.71 8.26
C ALA A 178 10.31 25.26 8.53
N ARG A 179 9.38 24.31 8.74
CA ARG A 179 9.67 22.87 8.86
C ARG A 179 10.40 22.32 7.64
N VAL A 180 9.86 22.58 6.45
CA VAL A 180 10.46 22.13 5.19
C VAL A 180 11.83 22.75 4.98
N LYS A 181 12.00 24.05 5.31
CA LYS A 181 13.30 24.71 5.25
C LYS A 181 14.31 24.06 6.19
N ALA A 182 13.94 23.79 7.44
CA ALA A 182 14.82 23.13 8.40
C ALA A 182 15.26 21.74 7.90
N LEU A 183 14.32 20.94 7.39
CA LEU A 183 14.62 19.65 6.77
C LEU A 183 15.56 19.76 5.58
N ARG A 184 15.34 20.76 4.71
CA ARG A 184 16.22 20.99 3.56
C ARG A 184 17.63 21.36 3.99
N ASP A 185 17.76 22.27 4.95
CA ASP A 185 19.06 22.71 5.45
C ASP A 185 19.81 21.54 6.14
N GLU A 186 19.09 20.65 6.82
CA GLU A 186 19.63 19.45 7.48
C GLU A 186 20.18 18.41 6.50
N ILE A 187 19.42 18.06 5.46
CA ILE A 187 19.77 16.95 4.55
C ILE A 187 20.63 17.38 3.36
N GLY A 188 20.94 18.67 3.27
CA GLY A 188 21.63 19.28 2.13
C GLY A 188 20.77 19.36 0.87
N TYR A 189 21.36 19.78 -0.25
CA TYR A 189 20.62 20.10 -1.50
C TYR A 189 20.70 19.00 -2.58
N ASP A 190 21.50 17.95 -2.37
CA ASP A 190 21.65 16.84 -3.31
C ASP A 190 20.52 15.80 -3.21
N LEU A 191 20.04 15.55 -1.98
CA LEU A 191 18.93 14.63 -1.72
C LEU A 191 17.59 15.21 -2.18
N LYS A 192 16.74 14.35 -2.75
CA LYS A 192 15.39 14.77 -3.13
C LYS A 192 14.53 14.96 -1.88
N LEU A 193 13.85 16.11 -1.80
CA LEU A 193 12.85 16.38 -0.77
C LEU A 193 11.53 16.64 -1.48
N MET A 194 10.52 15.87 -1.11
CA MET A 194 9.16 15.99 -1.60
C MET A 194 8.25 16.42 -0.44
N VAL A 195 7.10 17.01 -0.78
CA VAL A 195 6.06 17.37 0.18
C VAL A 195 4.74 16.71 -0.21
N ASP A 196 3.92 16.39 0.80
CA ASP A 196 2.61 15.75 0.68
C ASP A 196 1.63 16.33 1.70
#